data_AF-A0A846CY37-F1
#
_entry.id   AF-A0A846CY37-F1
#
_cell.length_a   1.000
_cell.length_b   1.000
_cell.length_c   1.000
_cell.angle_alpha   90.00
_cell.angle_beta   90.00
_cell.angle_gamma   90.00
#
_symmetry.space_group_name_H-M   'P 1'
#
loop_
_entity.id
_entity.type
_entity.pdbx_description
1 polymer ?
#
loop_
_entity_poly.entity_id
_entity_poly.type
_entity_poly.pdbx_seq_one_letter_code
_entity_poly.pdbx_strand_id
1 'polypeptide(L)'
;IPGSPRLLFEPGIFQANGLKLEGISIPHDRVGGRRFGNNVAWKWTQNGINILHLGGAAAPLDIEQKILIGRPDLALIPVGGGPKAYNPQEAKQAFDFLKAKIMIPTHFRTKAADAEQCDILPVEEFLTLMKDTPIRRAKNDTIRISSGDLSQDGSVIQLMSYNYNF
;
A
#
# COMPACT_ATOMS: atom_id res chain seq x y z
N ILE A 1 -1.09 -18.18 -15.75
CA ILE A 1 -0.75 -19.04 -14.58
C ILE A 1 -1.41 -20.38 -14.82
N PRO A 2 -0.66 -21.50 -14.95
CA PRO A 2 -1.28 -22.82 -15.13
C PRO A 2 -2.18 -23.19 -13.93
N GLY A 3 -3.30 -23.88 -14.19
CA GLY A 3 -4.24 -24.36 -13.17
C GLY A 3 -5.52 -23.54 -13.01
N SER A 4 -6.30 -23.83 -11.96
CA SER A 4 -7.54 -23.14 -11.59
C SER A 4 -7.36 -22.40 -10.25
N PRO A 5 -6.58 -21.29 -10.21
CA PRO A 5 -6.32 -20.57 -8.98
C PRO A 5 -7.61 -19.95 -8.44
N ARG A 6 -7.74 -19.93 -7.11
CA ARG A 6 -8.83 -19.21 -6.46
C ARG A 6 -8.58 -17.71 -6.59
N LEU A 7 -9.48 -17.01 -7.28
CA LEU A 7 -9.45 -15.56 -7.41
C LEU A 7 -10.23 -14.94 -6.25
N LEU A 8 -9.60 -14.02 -5.53
CA LEU A 8 -10.24 -13.17 -4.53
C LEU A 8 -10.25 -11.73 -5.06
N PHE A 9 -11.43 -11.18 -5.30
CA PHE A 9 -11.58 -9.86 -5.93
C PHE A 9 -12.73 -9.03 -5.35
N GLU A 10 -13.54 -9.61 -4.47
CA GLU A 10 -14.63 -8.95 -3.76
C GLU A 10 -14.24 -8.72 -2.29
N PRO A 11 -14.77 -7.67 -1.64
CA PRO A 11 -14.59 -7.49 -0.20
C PRO A 11 -15.24 -8.64 0.57
N GLY A 12 -14.69 -8.97 1.75
CA GLY A 12 -15.17 -10.07 2.57
C GLY A 12 -14.06 -10.77 3.35
N ILE A 13 -14.44 -11.79 4.10
CA ILE A 13 -13.50 -12.62 4.85
C ILE A 13 -13.33 -13.95 4.13
N PHE A 14 -12.08 -14.29 3.82
CA PHE A 14 -11.72 -15.51 3.11
C PHE A 14 -10.69 -16.30 3.91
N GLN A 15 -10.81 -17.63 3.87
CA GLN A 15 -9.75 -18.53 4.33
C GLN A 15 -9.10 -19.20 3.13
N ALA A 16 -7.77 -19.09 3.01
CA ALA A 16 -7.00 -19.73 1.95
C ALA A 16 -5.61 -20.11 2.49
N ASN A 17 -5.20 -21.36 2.29
CA ASN A 17 -3.86 -21.85 2.65
C ASN A 17 -3.46 -21.55 4.12
N GLY A 18 -4.41 -21.67 5.06
CA GLY A 18 -4.17 -21.38 6.48
C GLY A 18 -4.09 -19.88 6.83
N LEU A 19 -4.27 -18.99 5.84
CA LEU A 19 -4.37 -17.54 6.06
C LEU A 19 -5.84 -17.12 6.09
N LYS A 20 -6.16 -16.20 7.01
CA LYS A 20 -7.39 -15.41 6.98
C LYS A 20 -7.08 -14.10 6.24
N LEU A 21 -7.75 -13.87 5.12
CA LEU A 21 -7.68 -12.62 4.36
C LEU A 21 -8.97 -11.83 4.56
N GLU A 22 -8.83 -10.54 4.83
CA GLU A 22 -9.93 -9.58 4.99
C GLU A 22 -9.83 -8.57 3.84
N GLY A 23 -10.79 -8.61 2.92
CA GLY A 23 -10.96 -7.65 1.84
C GLY A 23 -11.88 -6.50 2.27
N ILE A 24 -11.40 -5.27 2.17
CA ILE A 24 -12.07 -4.05 2.63
C ILE A 24 -12.30 -3.15 1.41
N SER A 25 -13.56 -2.80 1.14
CA SER A 25 -13.92 -1.98 -0.01
C SER A 25 -13.54 -0.52 0.21
N ILE A 26 -12.87 0.07 -0.78
CA ILE A 26 -12.52 1.49 -0.83
C ILE A 26 -12.84 1.98 -2.24
N PRO A 27 -13.49 3.15 -2.41
CA PRO A 27 -13.70 3.69 -3.74
C PRO A 27 -12.38 3.86 -4.52
N HIS A 28 -12.36 3.42 -5.78
CA HIS A 28 -11.17 3.45 -6.64
C HIS A 28 -11.00 4.81 -7.36
N ASP A 29 -11.73 5.84 -6.92
CA ASP A 29 -11.65 7.21 -7.39
C ASP A 29 -12.07 8.20 -6.28
N ARG A 30 -12.02 9.50 -6.59
CA ARG A 30 -12.39 10.61 -5.67
C ARG A 30 -13.86 11.00 -5.77
N VAL A 31 -14.67 10.23 -6.48
CA VAL A 31 -16.09 10.50 -6.78
C VAL A 31 -16.99 9.33 -6.37
N GLY A 32 -16.57 8.58 -5.34
CA GLY A 32 -17.37 7.51 -4.74
C GLY A 32 -17.43 6.22 -5.57
N GLY A 33 -16.40 5.94 -6.38
CA GLY A 33 -16.29 4.75 -7.21
C GLY A 33 -17.08 4.83 -8.51
N ARG A 34 -17.66 5.98 -8.85
CA ARG A 34 -18.50 6.14 -10.03
C ARG A 34 -17.75 5.93 -11.35
N ARG A 35 -16.46 6.22 -11.40
CA ARG A 35 -15.64 6.09 -12.61
C ARG A 35 -14.97 4.73 -12.72
N PHE A 36 -14.47 4.20 -11.60
CA PHE A 36 -13.60 3.01 -11.61
C PHE A 36 -14.05 1.90 -10.66
N GLY A 37 -15.25 2.02 -10.07
CA GLY A 37 -15.77 1.07 -9.10
C GLY A 37 -15.01 1.12 -7.78
N ASN A 38 -14.88 -0.04 -7.15
CA ASN A 38 -14.22 -0.19 -5.86
C ASN A 38 -12.88 -0.92 -6.00
N ASN A 39 -11.92 -0.45 -5.23
CA ASN A 39 -10.69 -1.13 -4.91
C ASN A 39 -10.94 -2.00 -3.66
N VAL A 40 -10.31 -3.17 -3.60
CA VAL A 40 -10.32 -4.02 -2.40
C VAL A 40 -8.95 -3.93 -1.75
N ALA A 41 -8.87 -3.28 -0.59
CA ALA A 41 -7.69 -3.36 0.26
C ALA A 41 -7.65 -4.72 0.95
N TRP A 42 -6.49 -5.35 0.99
CA TRP A 42 -6.32 -6.69 1.55
C TRP A 42 -5.53 -6.62 2.85
N LYS A 43 -6.08 -7.21 3.89
CA LYS A 43 -5.45 -7.34 5.20
C LYS A 43 -5.31 -8.82 5.56
N TRP A 44 -4.16 -9.19 6.11
CA TRP A 44 -3.93 -10.53 6.64
C TRP A 44 -2.84 -10.50 7.72
N THR A 45 -2.73 -11.59 8.47
CA THR A 45 -1.65 -11.79 9.43
C THR A 45 -0.77 -12.94 8.96
N GLN A 46 0.54 -12.72 8.95
CA GLN A 46 1.52 -13.74 8.58
C GLN A 46 2.70 -13.70 9.54
N ASN A 47 3.00 -14.83 10.19
CA ASN A 47 4.04 -14.93 11.24
C ASN A 47 3.94 -13.83 12.31
N GLY A 48 2.71 -13.50 12.73
CA GLY A 48 2.45 -12.47 13.74
C GLY A 48 2.58 -11.02 13.26
N ILE A 49 2.84 -10.78 11.96
CA ILE A 49 2.87 -9.44 11.37
C ILE A 49 1.52 -9.16 10.71
N ASN A 50 0.86 -8.07 11.10
CA ASN A 50 -0.37 -7.60 10.47
C ASN A 50 -0.05 -6.76 9.25
N ILE A 51 -0.39 -7.27 8.06
CA ILE A 51 -0.07 -6.67 6.77
C ILE A 51 -1.35 -6.09 6.17
N LEU A 52 -1.24 -4.89 5.62
CA LEU A 52 -2.25 -4.21 4.84
C LEU A 52 -1.70 -3.84 3.47
N HIS A 53 -2.39 -4.22 2.41
CA HIS A 53 -2.14 -3.74 1.06
C HIS A 53 -3.33 -2.89 0.60
N LEU A 54 -3.13 -1.58 0.46
CA LEU A 54 -4.23 -0.67 0.09
C LEU A 54 -4.65 -0.76 -1.38
N GLY A 55 -3.86 -1.42 -2.23
CA GLY A 55 -4.16 -1.51 -3.66
C GLY A 55 -4.10 -0.13 -4.32
N GLY A 56 -5.02 0.14 -5.23
CA GLY A 56 -5.19 1.45 -5.85
C GLY A 56 -6.15 2.35 -5.07
N ALA A 57 -6.04 2.44 -3.75
CA ALA A 57 -6.88 3.35 -2.97
C ALA A 57 -6.70 4.80 -3.48
N ALA A 58 -7.81 5.50 -3.71
CA ALA A 58 -7.85 6.88 -4.23
C ALA A 58 -8.78 7.79 -3.43
N ALA A 59 -9.87 7.26 -2.86
CA ALA A 59 -10.68 7.98 -1.88
C ALA A 59 -10.04 7.98 -0.49
N PRO A 60 -10.15 9.07 0.30
CA PRO A 60 -9.71 9.08 1.69
C PRO A 60 -10.29 7.92 2.49
N LEU A 61 -9.49 7.37 3.42
CA LEU A 61 -9.98 6.34 4.33
C LEU A 61 -10.98 6.95 5.32
N ASP A 62 -12.12 6.29 5.49
CA ASP A 62 -13.11 6.66 6.50
C ASP A 62 -12.89 5.93 7.84
N ILE A 63 -13.71 6.27 8.83
CA ILE A 63 -13.63 5.72 10.19
C ILE A 63 -13.96 4.22 10.20
N GLU A 64 -14.94 3.77 9.39
CA GLU A 64 -15.35 2.37 9.34
C GLU A 64 -14.23 1.50 8.78
N GLN A 65 -13.61 1.95 7.67
CA GLN A 65 -12.43 1.33 7.07
C GLN A 65 -11.28 1.29 8.07
N LYS A 66 -11.02 2.38 8.81
CA LYS A 66 -9.97 2.37 9.85
C LYS A 66 -10.26 1.39 10.98
N ILE A 67 -11.50 1.23 11.41
CA ILE A 67 -11.88 0.26 12.43
C ILE A 67 -11.61 -1.16 11.93
N LEU A 68 -12.00 -1.47 10.68
CA LEU A 68 -11.75 -2.78 10.07
C LEU A 68 -10.26 -3.06 9.86
N ILE A 69 -9.51 -2.05 9.41
CA ILE A 69 -8.07 -2.16 9.18
C ILE A 69 -7.30 -2.31 10.51
N GLY A 70 -7.66 -1.52 11.52
CA GLY A 70 -6.89 -1.36 12.75
C GLY A 70 -5.60 -0.58 12.53
N ARG A 71 -4.54 -0.92 13.28
CA ARG A 71 -3.19 -0.38 13.11
C ARG A 71 -2.29 -1.45 12.49
N PRO A 72 -1.96 -1.38 11.18
CA PRO A 72 -1.09 -2.35 10.54
C PRO A 72 0.34 -2.28 11.09
N ASP A 73 1.02 -3.43 11.15
CA ASP A 73 2.47 -3.46 11.37
C ASP A 73 3.20 -3.06 10.08
N LEU A 74 2.69 -3.53 8.93
CA LEU A 74 3.19 -3.21 7.59
C LEU A 74 2.04 -2.74 6.71
N ALA A 75 2.17 -1.57 6.10
CA ALA A 75 1.21 -1.06 5.12
C ALA A 75 1.89 -0.78 3.76
N LEU A 76 1.33 -1.33 2.69
CA LEU A 76 1.65 -0.96 1.32
C LEU A 76 0.64 0.07 0.85
N ILE A 77 1.11 1.28 0.53
CA ILE A 77 0.27 2.45 0.27
C ILE A 77 0.66 3.05 -1.09
N PRO A 78 -0.29 3.29 -2.01
CA PRO A 78 0.02 3.93 -3.29
C PRO A 78 0.39 5.41 -3.08
N VAL A 79 1.35 5.95 -3.84
CA VAL A 79 1.83 7.33 -3.65
C VAL A 79 2.00 8.14 -4.94
N GLY A 80 1.92 7.52 -6.12
CA GLY A 80 2.19 8.19 -7.39
C GLY A 80 1.03 8.98 -7.99
N GLY A 81 -0.17 8.92 -7.42
CA GLY A 81 -1.31 9.68 -7.91
C GLY A 81 -1.98 9.09 -9.15
N GLY A 82 -2.35 9.97 -10.07
CA GLY A 82 -3.21 9.63 -11.20
C GLY A 82 -4.70 9.50 -10.80
N PRO A 83 -5.56 9.10 -11.75
CA PRO A 83 -7.01 9.08 -11.56
C PRO A 83 -7.49 7.97 -10.60
N LYS A 84 -6.65 6.97 -10.33
CA LYS A 84 -7.00 5.68 -9.68
C LYS A 84 -6.15 5.35 -8.45
N ALA A 85 -5.36 6.29 -7.93
CA ALA A 85 -4.55 6.05 -6.76
C ALA A 85 -4.28 7.36 -6.01
N TYR A 86 -3.88 7.25 -4.74
CA TYR A 86 -3.47 8.38 -3.93
C TYR A 86 -2.28 9.11 -4.55
N ASN A 87 -2.40 10.43 -4.57
CA ASN A 87 -1.25 11.31 -4.75
C ASN A 87 -0.40 11.36 -3.47
N PRO A 88 0.77 12.02 -3.48
CA PRO A 88 1.65 12.11 -2.33
C PRO A 88 0.98 12.65 -1.04
N GLN A 89 0.11 13.67 -1.15
CA GLN A 89 -0.56 14.28 -0.01
C GLN A 89 -1.61 13.36 0.60
N GLU A 90 -2.43 12.72 -0.24
CA GLU A 90 -3.44 11.75 0.19
C GLU A 90 -2.79 10.51 0.82
N ALA A 91 -1.67 10.05 0.25
CA ALA A 91 -0.89 8.95 0.82
C ALA A 91 -0.34 9.29 2.21
N LYS A 92 0.15 10.52 2.41
CA LYS A 92 0.56 11.01 3.73
C LYS A 92 -0.61 11.02 4.72
N GLN A 93 -1.79 11.51 4.29
CA GLN A 93 -2.99 11.49 5.14
C GLN A 93 -3.37 10.06 5.54
N ALA A 94 -3.37 9.12 4.60
CA ALA A 94 -3.64 7.71 4.88
C ALA A 94 -2.60 7.11 5.85
N PHE A 95 -1.32 7.41 5.66
CA PHE A 95 -0.25 6.99 6.55
C PHE A 95 -0.44 7.52 7.98
N ASP A 96 -0.69 8.83 8.14
CA ASP A 96 -0.91 9.47 9.44
C ASP A 96 -2.18 8.95 10.12
N PHE A 97 -3.21 8.64 9.33
CA PHE A 97 -4.48 8.11 9.82
C PHE A 97 -4.36 6.66 10.30
N LEU A 98 -3.62 5.82 9.58
CA LEU A 98 -3.41 4.40 9.90
C LEU A 98 -2.34 4.18 10.98
N LYS A 99 -1.36 5.08 11.09
CA LYS A 99 -0.20 4.97 12.01
C LYS A 99 0.54 3.63 11.88
N ALA A 100 0.71 3.16 10.65
CA ALA A 100 1.42 1.89 10.37
C ALA A 100 2.86 1.96 10.88
N LYS A 101 3.40 0.86 11.43
CA LYS A 101 4.79 0.85 11.94
C LYS A 101 5.81 0.90 10.81
N ILE A 102 5.56 0.19 9.73
CA ILE A 102 6.34 0.22 8.49
C ILE A 102 5.40 0.56 7.33
N MET A 103 5.80 1.51 6.48
CA MET A 103 5.12 1.82 5.23
C MET A 103 6.03 1.50 4.04
N ILE A 104 5.51 0.78 3.06
CA ILE A 104 6.14 0.61 1.75
C ILE A 104 5.34 1.44 0.73
N PRO A 105 5.93 2.46 0.10
CA PRO A 105 5.27 3.18 -0.99
C PRO A 105 5.12 2.27 -2.21
N THR A 106 4.00 2.40 -2.91
CA THR A 106 3.68 1.64 -4.14
C THR A 106 3.10 2.58 -5.20
N HIS A 107 2.89 2.06 -6.42
CA HIS A 107 2.22 2.77 -7.52
C HIS A 107 2.82 4.16 -7.82
N PHE A 108 4.14 4.27 -7.82
CA PHE A 108 4.88 5.47 -8.23
C PHE A 108 5.68 5.21 -9.50
N ARG A 109 6.05 6.28 -10.21
CA ARG A 109 6.80 6.17 -11.45
C ARG A 109 8.19 5.59 -11.19
N THR A 110 8.51 4.51 -11.89
CA THR A 110 9.82 3.85 -11.84
C THR A 110 10.62 4.15 -13.10
N LYS A 111 11.90 3.76 -13.11
CA LYS A 111 12.75 3.86 -14.31
C LYS A 111 12.27 2.99 -15.48
N ALA A 112 11.37 2.04 -15.22
CA ALA A 112 10.76 1.20 -16.25
C ALA A 112 9.62 1.88 -17.01
N ALA A 113 9.10 2.99 -16.49
CA ALA A 113 7.98 3.69 -17.11
C ALA A 113 8.48 4.65 -18.20
N ASP A 114 7.73 4.74 -19.30
CA ASP A 114 7.88 5.83 -20.27
C ASP A 114 7.41 7.13 -19.61
N ALA A 115 8.34 8.06 -19.39
CA ALA A 115 8.07 9.31 -18.71
C ALA A 115 7.10 10.24 -19.46
N GLU A 116 6.95 10.08 -20.78
CA GLU A 116 6.05 10.89 -21.61
C GLU A 116 4.62 10.37 -21.59
N GLN A 117 4.45 9.06 -21.40
CA GLN A 117 3.13 8.39 -21.41
C GLN A 117 2.61 8.08 -19.99
N CYS A 118 3.47 8.19 -18.97
CA CYS A 118 3.16 7.82 -17.60
C CYS A 118 2.89 9.08 -16.75
N ASP A 119 1.63 9.28 -16.40
CA ASP A 119 1.11 10.45 -15.69
C ASP A 119 1.18 10.35 -14.15
N ILE A 120 1.76 9.25 -13.63
CA ILE A 120 2.02 9.11 -12.20
C ILE A 120 3.35 9.75 -11.78
N LEU A 121 3.38 10.24 -10.56
CA LEU A 121 4.49 10.96 -9.96
C LEU A 121 5.62 10.03 -9.50
N PRO A 122 6.87 10.51 -9.48
CA PRO A 122 7.99 9.78 -8.91
C PRO A 122 7.87 9.72 -7.37
N VAL A 123 8.54 8.75 -6.73
CA VAL A 123 8.42 8.54 -5.27
C VAL A 123 8.99 9.72 -4.46
N GLU A 124 9.91 10.47 -5.05
CA GLU A 124 10.58 11.63 -4.47
C GLU A 124 9.60 12.71 -4.01
N GLU A 125 8.47 12.89 -4.71
CA GLU A 125 7.41 13.83 -4.31
C GLU A 125 6.82 13.45 -2.93
N PHE A 126 6.58 12.15 -2.73
CA PHE A 126 6.12 11.63 -1.44
C PHE A 126 7.20 11.71 -0.37
N LEU A 127 8.44 11.33 -0.68
CA LEU A 127 9.54 11.36 0.29
C LEU A 127 9.84 12.79 0.78
N THR A 128 9.65 13.80 -0.07
CA THR A 128 9.79 15.21 0.29
C THR A 128 8.80 15.62 1.39
N LEU A 129 7.54 15.17 1.28
CA LEU A 129 6.51 15.40 2.30
C LEU A 129 6.79 14.64 3.61
N MET A 130 7.58 13.57 3.54
CA MET A 130 7.91 12.68 4.64
C MET A 130 9.33 12.88 5.19
N LYS A 131 9.95 14.04 4.96
CA LYS A 131 11.33 14.34 5.34
C LYS A 131 11.68 14.07 6.81
N ASP A 132 10.68 14.14 7.71
CA ASP A 132 10.85 13.93 9.15
C ASP A 132 10.59 12.46 9.57
N THR A 133 10.28 11.58 8.60
CA THR A 133 10.08 10.14 8.82
C THR A 133 11.33 9.37 8.40
N PRO A 134 11.90 8.49 9.26
CA PRO A 134 13.04 7.68 8.89
C PRO A 134 12.78 6.85 7.62
N ILE A 135 13.78 6.79 6.73
CA ILE A 135 13.72 6.01 5.48
C ILE A 135 14.76 4.89 5.53
N ARG A 136 14.31 3.63 5.41
CA ARG A 136 15.15 2.46 5.17
C ARG A 136 15.11 2.14 3.68
N ARG A 137 16.27 2.02 3.04
CA ARG A 137 16.38 1.64 1.62
C ARG A 137 16.80 0.18 1.51
N ALA A 138 16.00 -0.63 0.80
CA ALA A 138 16.34 -2.01 0.53
C ALA A 138 17.59 -2.08 -0.37
N LYS A 139 18.43 -3.11 -0.15
CA LYS A 139 19.61 -3.33 -0.99
C LYS A 139 19.26 -4.02 -2.32
N ASN A 140 18.15 -4.74 -2.37
CA ASN A 140 17.64 -5.46 -3.53
C ASN A 140 16.10 -5.43 -3.54
N ASP A 141 15.49 -6.21 -4.42
CA ASP A 141 14.05 -6.33 -4.63
C ASP A 141 13.33 -7.19 -3.57
N THR A 142 14.08 -7.70 -2.59
CA THR A 142 13.58 -8.58 -1.54
C THR A 142 13.93 -8.01 -0.17
N ILE A 143 12.98 -8.08 0.76
CA ILE A 143 13.24 -7.72 2.16
C ILE A 143 12.77 -8.84 3.07
N ARG A 144 13.39 -8.91 4.25
CA ARG A 144 12.93 -9.74 5.35
C ARG A 144 12.42 -8.79 6.43
N ILE A 145 11.21 -9.05 6.92
CA ILE A 145 10.62 -8.34 8.06
C ILE A 145 10.34 -9.37 9.14
N SER A 146 10.69 -9.02 10.37
CA SER A 146 10.43 -9.75 11.60
C SER A 146 9.84 -8.81 12.65
N SER A 147 9.36 -9.36 13.75
CA SER A 147 8.85 -8.57 14.88
C SER A 147 9.89 -7.59 15.44
N GLY A 148 11.18 -7.93 15.38
CA GLY A 148 12.28 -7.06 15.82
C GLY A 148 12.51 -5.84 14.92
N ASP A 149 12.01 -5.86 13.67
CA ASP A 149 12.13 -4.73 12.74
C ASP A 149 11.04 -3.67 12.94
N LEU A 150 9.98 -4.03 13.66
CA LEU A 150 8.84 -3.18 13.95
C LEU A 150 9.21 -2.14 15.01
N SER A 151 9.14 -0.86 14.63
CA SER A 151 9.38 0.22 15.59
C SER A 151 8.36 0.18 16.71
N GLN A 152 8.82 0.28 17.96
CA GLN A 152 7.94 0.49 19.11
C GLN A 152 7.44 1.95 19.13
N ASP A 153 8.31 2.87 18.74
CA ASP A 153 8.03 4.31 18.69
C ASP A 153 8.12 4.83 17.26
N GLY A 154 7.02 5.42 16.78
CA GLY A 154 6.95 6.01 15.44
C GLY A 154 6.83 5.00 14.30
N SER A 155 7.14 5.50 13.10
CA SER A 155 6.94 4.80 11.84
C SER A 155 8.17 4.95 10.95
N VAL A 156 8.42 3.98 10.07
CA VAL A 156 9.51 4.00 9.11
C VAL A 156 9.00 3.76 7.70
N ILE A 157 9.57 4.48 6.73
CA ILE A 157 9.34 4.23 5.31
C ILE A 157 10.38 3.23 4.82
N GLN A 158 9.93 2.06 4.37
CA GLN A 158 10.75 1.05 3.72
C GLN A 158 10.65 1.22 2.20
N LEU A 159 11.67 1.83 1.61
CA LEU A 159 11.75 1.99 0.16
C LEU A 159 12.42 0.76 -0.47
N MET A 160 11.69 0.10 -1.36
CA MET A 160 12.20 -1.03 -2.14
C MET A 160 13.19 -0.56 -3.22
N SER A 161 14.14 -1.43 -3.59
CA SER A 161 15.07 -1.21 -4.71
C SER A 161 14.79 -2.24 -5.79
N TYR A 162 14.86 -1.85 -7.05
CA TYR A 162 14.55 -2.73 -8.18
C TYR A 162 15.68 -2.69 -9.19
N ASN A 163 16.03 -3.86 -9.73
CA ASN A 163 16.99 -3.97 -10.81
C ASN A 163 16.25 -3.83 -12.15
N TYR A 164 16.57 -2.75 -12.87
CA TYR A 164 16.03 -2.49 -14.20
C TYR A 164 17.06 -2.93 -15.25
N ASN A 165 17.29 -4.24 -15.35
CA ASN A 165 18.11 -4.80 -16.42
C ASN A 165 17.20 -4.96 -17.64
N PHE A 166 17.32 -4.04 -18.60
CA PHE A 166 16.67 -4.12 -19.92
C PHE A 166 17.67 -4.63 -20.95
#